data_AF-A0A2A4WID4-F1
#
_entry.id   AF-A0A2A4WID4-F1
#
_cell.length_a   1.000
_cell.length_b   1.000
_cell.length_c   1.000
_cell.angle_alpha   90.00
_cell.angle_beta   90.00
_cell.angle_gamma   90.00
#
_symmetry.space_group_name_H-M   'P 1'
#
loop_
_entity.id
_entity.type
_entity.pdbx_description
1 polymer ?
#
loop_
_entity_poly.entity_id
_entity_poly.type
_entity_poly.pdbx_seq_one_letter_code
_entity_poly.pdbx_strand_id
1 'polypeptide(L)'
;MASIYNKIHRLKQQPGWDWQHFQDEIDSVDPDGISLKLLQNYYRSPHKKPTRHVMQIIEFLHGECFPSPFPDELDRLMHVYREIKTSRRLLTKEKDAQDLEHHVTQKLQMLKEADRLGKACLHWLLGNLEFDRIARHAERCEKDNVEISKQAALLHYQTVLDLLAQHNDCYPEEVISEQHIYRAHYNMVACYLNAIPEDAYSSHDAASLKYVRQSGYLQHCRVAIRAEPFQWSIARNGLRFSSLLEDEEEVKCFFNLLTTIHPKFVDLSYEPYNQLAISVMEDYKWAIKNVLTPAYLTQQKKTLKVQARDNQAA
;
A
#
# COMPACT_ATOMS: atom_id res chain seq x y z
N MET A 1 1.78 -3.44 -3.82
CA MET A 1 0.69 -4.29 -4.36
C MET A 1 -0.06 -4.89 -3.20
N ALA A 2 -1.39 -4.98 -3.29
CA ALA A 2 -2.19 -5.69 -2.29
C ALA A 2 -1.81 -7.18 -2.28
N SER A 3 -1.68 -7.77 -1.09
CA SER A 3 -1.38 -9.21 -0.96
C SER A 3 -2.55 -10.06 -1.50
N ILE A 4 -2.29 -11.32 -1.90
CA ILE A 4 -3.37 -12.23 -2.31
C ILE A 4 -4.42 -12.39 -1.19
N TYR A 5 -3.98 -12.40 0.08
CA TYR A 5 -4.89 -12.35 1.23
C TYR A 5 -5.84 -11.14 1.12
N ASN A 6 -5.33 -9.92 0.91
CA ASN A 6 -6.16 -8.71 0.81
C ASN A 6 -7.11 -8.79 -0.39
N LYS A 7 -6.63 -9.27 -1.55
CA LYS A 7 -7.44 -9.39 -2.77
C LYS A 7 -8.62 -10.36 -2.58
N ILE A 8 -8.38 -11.53 -1.98
CA ILE A 8 -9.43 -12.53 -1.68
C ILE A 8 -10.44 -11.95 -0.69
N HIS A 9 -9.99 -11.26 0.36
CA HIS A 9 -10.90 -10.60 1.31
C HIS A 9 -11.78 -9.56 0.64
N ARG A 10 -11.19 -8.71 -0.20
CA ARG A 10 -11.92 -7.68 -0.93
C ARG A 10 -12.97 -8.27 -1.87
N LEU A 11 -12.61 -9.32 -2.62
CA LEU A 11 -13.55 -10.08 -3.45
C LEU A 11 -14.71 -10.65 -2.60
N LYS A 12 -14.41 -11.32 -1.48
CA LYS A 12 -15.39 -11.92 -0.55
C LYS A 12 -16.32 -10.92 0.16
N GLN A 13 -15.99 -9.63 0.19
CA GLN A 13 -16.81 -8.59 0.81
C GLN A 13 -17.84 -8.00 -0.15
N GLN A 14 -17.77 -8.31 -1.44
CA GLN A 14 -18.78 -7.87 -2.39
C GLN A 14 -20.15 -8.52 -2.08
N PRO A 15 -21.26 -7.82 -2.33
CA PRO A 15 -22.59 -8.41 -2.22
C PRO A 15 -22.70 -9.68 -3.07
N GLY A 16 -23.20 -10.77 -2.50
CA GLY A 16 -23.37 -12.06 -3.19
C GLY A 16 -22.12 -12.94 -3.29
N TRP A 17 -20.94 -12.47 -2.88
CA TRP A 17 -19.70 -13.25 -2.91
C TRP A 17 -19.57 -14.22 -1.72
N ASP A 18 -20.41 -15.26 -1.69
CA ASP A 18 -20.18 -16.40 -0.82
C ASP A 18 -19.06 -17.32 -1.33
N TRP A 19 -18.81 -18.42 -0.63
CA TRP A 19 -17.74 -19.36 -1.03
C TRP A 19 -18.07 -20.16 -2.28
N GLN A 20 -19.35 -20.41 -2.55
CA GLN A 20 -19.78 -21.14 -3.73
C GLN A 20 -19.62 -20.25 -4.96
N HIS A 21 -20.14 -19.03 -4.90
CA HIS A 21 -19.99 -18.05 -5.98
C HIS A 21 -18.52 -17.80 -6.30
N PHE A 22 -17.65 -17.64 -5.30
CA PHE A 22 -16.21 -17.48 -5.56
C PHE A 22 -15.61 -18.72 -6.26
N GLN A 23 -16.03 -19.93 -5.89
CA GLN A 23 -15.57 -21.13 -6.59
C GLN A 23 -16.07 -21.14 -8.04
N ASP A 24 -17.33 -20.81 -8.28
CA ASP A 24 -17.93 -20.76 -9.63
C ASP A 24 -17.20 -19.75 -10.53
N GLU A 25 -16.87 -18.57 -10.00
CA GLU A 25 -16.09 -17.55 -10.72
C GLU A 25 -14.68 -18.04 -11.06
N ILE A 26 -14.01 -18.76 -10.15
CA ILE A 26 -12.69 -19.37 -10.43
C ILE A 26 -12.82 -20.42 -11.54
N ASP A 27 -13.79 -21.33 -11.43
CA ASP A 27 -13.99 -22.43 -12.37
C ASP A 27 -14.38 -21.91 -13.77
N SER A 28 -14.99 -20.73 -13.86
CA SER A 28 -15.31 -20.06 -15.13
C SER A 28 -14.07 -19.56 -15.89
N VAL A 29 -13.01 -19.20 -15.18
CA VAL A 29 -11.75 -18.66 -15.75
C VAL A 29 -10.70 -19.76 -15.92
N ASP A 30 -10.74 -20.79 -15.07
CA ASP A 30 -9.78 -21.88 -15.07
C ASP A 30 -10.43 -23.24 -14.70
N PRO A 31 -10.70 -24.10 -15.69
CA PRO A 31 -11.33 -25.41 -15.46
C PRO A 31 -10.50 -26.38 -14.61
N ASP A 32 -9.17 -26.21 -14.55
CA ASP A 32 -8.29 -27.02 -13.69
C ASP A 32 -8.41 -26.62 -12.20
N GLY A 33 -8.89 -25.40 -11.94
CA GLY A 33 -9.47 -24.92 -10.69
C GLY A 33 -8.51 -24.70 -9.53
N ILE A 34 -8.87 -23.75 -8.66
CA ILE A 34 -8.29 -23.64 -7.31
C ILE A 34 -9.26 -24.30 -6.33
N SER A 35 -8.86 -25.37 -5.66
CA SER A 35 -9.75 -26.01 -4.68
C SER A 35 -10.21 -25.03 -3.58
N LEU A 36 -11.48 -25.09 -3.20
CA LEU A 36 -12.06 -24.24 -2.15
C LEU A 36 -11.26 -24.28 -0.85
N LYS A 37 -10.76 -25.45 -0.46
CA LYS A 37 -9.92 -25.63 0.74
C LYS A 37 -8.63 -24.80 0.66
N LEU A 38 -8.01 -24.74 -0.52
CA LEU A 38 -6.82 -23.93 -0.75
C LEU A 38 -7.15 -22.44 -0.72
N LEU A 39 -8.25 -22.02 -1.35
CA LEU A 39 -8.71 -20.63 -1.34
C LEU A 39 -9.01 -20.12 0.08
N GLN A 40 -9.77 -20.89 0.86
CA GLN A 40 -10.05 -20.59 2.27
C GLN A 40 -8.76 -20.52 3.11
N ASN A 41 -7.73 -21.27 2.72
CA ASN A 41 -6.43 -21.22 3.37
C ASN A 41 -5.75 -19.87 3.18
N TYR A 42 -5.74 -19.36 1.94
CA TYR A 42 -5.20 -18.04 1.63
C TYR A 42 -6.03 -16.92 2.26
N TYR A 43 -7.35 -17.07 2.31
CA TYR A 43 -8.24 -16.14 3.04
C TYR A 43 -7.91 -16.06 4.54
N ARG A 44 -7.51 -17.17 5.16
CA ARG A 44 -7.19 -17.21 6.60
C ARG A 44 -5.75 -16.84 6.91
N SER A 45 -4.83 -16.89 5.95
CA SER A 45 -3.39 -16.92 6.23
C SER A 45 -2.59 -15.88 5.44
N PRO A 46 -2.34 -14.68 6.01
CA PRO A 46 -1.58 -13.62 5.30
C PRO A 46 -0.09 -13.94 5.10
N HIS A 47 0.43 -14.99 5.73
CA HIS A 47 1.81 -15.49 5.56
C HIS A 47 1.98 -16.48 4.41
N LYS A 48 0.89 -17.00 3.84
CA LYS A 48 1.02 -18.06 2.83
C LYS A 48 1.47 -17.49 1.50
N LYS A 49 2.57 -18.05 0.99
CA LYS A 49 3.04 -17.81 -0.37
C LYS A 49 2.03 -18.40 -1.37
N PRO A 50 1.41 -17.57 -2.23
CA PRO A 50 0.58 -18.06 -3.32
C PRO A 50 1.45 -18.71 -4.39
N THR A 51 0.92 -19.73 -5.08
CA THR A 51 1.54 -20.22 -6.32
C THR A 51 1.33 -19.19 -7.43
N ARG A 52 2.17 -19.22 -8.47
CA ARG A 52 2.04 -18.29 -9.62
C ARG A 52 0.64 -18.37 -10.24
N HIS A 53 0.13 -19.59 -10.38
CA HIS A 53 -1.19 -19.87 -10.92
C HIS A 53 -2.31 -19.26 -10.07
N VAL A 54 -2.30 -19.48 -8.75
CA VAL A 54 -3.25 -18.85 -7.81
C VAL A 54 -3.17 -17.33 -7.88
N MET A 55 -1.95 -16.77 -7.97
CA MET A 55 -1.79 -15.33 -8.15
C MET A 55 -2.52 -14.88 -9.40
N GLN A 56 -2.21 -15.44 -10.57
CA GLN A 56 -2.78 -15.00 -11.85
C GLN A 56 -4.31 -15.00 -11.86
N ILE A 57 -4.95 -16.05 -11.34
CA ILE A 57 -6.42 -16.14 -11.28
C ILE A 57 -7.01 -15.08 -10.36
N ILE A 58 -6.49 -14.96 -9.13
CA ILE A 58 -7.00 -13.97 -8.17
C ILE A 58 -6.72 -12.55 -8.65
N GLU A 59 -5.61 -12.31 -9.35
CA GLU A 59 -5.32 -11.02 -9.96
C GLU A 59 -6.28 -10.68 -11.10
N PHE A 60 -6.63 -11.65 -11.93
CA PHE A 60 -7.61 -11.50 -12.98
C PHE A 60 -9.00 -11.17 -12.41
N LEU A 61 -9.54 -12.01 -11.52
CA LEU A 61 -10.86 -11.79 -10.91
C LEU A 61 -10.94 -10.46 -10.17
N HIS A 62 -9.87 -10.08 -9.47
CA HIS A 62 -9.80 -8.77 -8.82
C HIS A 62 -9.77 -7.62 -9.83
N GLY A 63 -9.13 -7.78 -10.99
CA GLY A 63 -9.14 -6.77 -12.06
C GLY A 63 -10.54 -6.55 -12.63
N GLU A 64 -11.29 -7.63 -12.83
CA GLU A 64 -12.68 -7.56 -13.32
C GLU A 64 -13.61 -6.90 -12.31
N CYS A 65 -13.50 -7.25 -11.02
CA CYS A 65 -14.38 -6.71 -9.98
C CYS A 65 -13.99 -5.30 -9.50
N PHE A 66 -12.71 -4.96 -9.59
CA PHE A 66 -12.16 -3.70 -9.11
C PHE A 66 -11.25 -3.09 -10.18
N PRO A 67 -11.84 -2.64 -11.31
CA PRO A 67 -11.08 -2.03 -12.38
C PRO A 67 -10.37 -0.76 -11.90
N SER A 68 -9.33 -0.36 -12.63
CA SER A 68 -8.67 0.93 -12.39
C SER A 68 -9.72 2.05 -12.55
N PRO A 69 -9.79 3.02 -11.64
CA PRO A 69 -10.70 4.15 -11.82
C PRO A 69 -10.19 5.14 -12.86
N PHE A 70 -8.96 4.96 -13.36
CA PHE A 70 -8.36 5.86 -14.35
C PHE A 70 -8.77 5.47 -15.77
N PRO A 71 -8.80 6.43 -16.72
CA PRO A 71 -9.11 6.12 -18.11
C PRO A 71 -8.13 5.09 -18.69
N ASP A 72 -8.65 4.05 -19.35
CA ASP A 72 -7.88 2.91 -19.88
C ASP A 72 -6.66 3.32 -20.72
N GLU A 73 -6.83 4.35 -21.55
CA GLU A 73 -5.74 4.85 -22.40
C GLU A 73 -4.56 5.39 -21.58
N LEU A 74 -4.83 5.98 -20.42
CA LEU A 74 -3.82 6.51 -19.52
C LEU A 74 -3.28 5.43 -18.58
N ASP A 75 -4.12 4.49 -18.15
CA ASP A 75 -3.66 3.35 -17.36
C ASP A 75 -2.66 2.47 -18.13
N ARG A 76 -2.80 2.37 -19.46
CA ARG A 76 -1.78 1.77 -20.34
C ARG A 76 -0.41 2.44 -20.23
N LEU A 77 -0.32 3.74 -19.97
CA LEU A 77 0.97 4.41 -19.74
C LEU A 77 1.60 3.97 -18.41
N MET A 78 0.79 3.66 -17.40
CA MET A 78 1.27 3.07 -16.15
C MET A 78 1.83 1.66 -16.36
N HIS A 79 1.31 0.90 -17.33
CA HIS A 79 1.89 -0.38 -17.75
C HIS A 79 3.27 -0.18 -18.39
N VAL A 80 3.39 0.75 -19.34
CA VAL A 80 4.68 1.10 -19.99
C VAL A 80 5.72 1.49 -18.93
N TYR A 81 5.36 2.32 -17.96
CA TYR A 81 6.24 2.67 -16.85
C TYR A 81 6.68 1.45 -16.03
N ARG A 82 5.78 0.51 -15.72
CA ARG A 82 6.14 -0.73 -15.01
C ARG A 82 7.13 -1.58 -15.80
N GLU A 83 6.97 -1.66 -17.12
CA GLU A 83 7.90 -2.37 -18.00
C GLU A 83 9.28 -1.71 -17.99
N ILE A 84 9.35 -0.39 -18.15
CA ILE A 84 10.59 0.39 -18.05
C ILE A 84 11.26 0.16 -16.70
N LYS A 85 10.51 0.19 -15.60
CA LYS A 85 11.02 -0.02 -14.25
C LYS A 85 11.66 -1.40 -14.07
N THR A 86 11.06 -2.44 -14.65
CA THR A 86 11.55 -3.84 -14.56
C THR A 86 12.59 -4.21 -15.61
N SER A 87 12.83 -3.34 -16.60
CA SER A 87 13.82 -3.56 -17.65
C SER A 87 15.23 -3.75 -17.07
N ARG A 88 15.94 -4.76 -17.59
CA ARG A 88 17.31 -5.08 -17.20
C ARG A 88 18.36 -4.17 -17.87
N ARG A 89 17.96 -3.38 -18.87
CA ARG A 89 18.87 -2.53 -19.65
C ARG A 89 18.86 -1.11 -19.10
N LEU A 90 19.84 -0.78 -18.25
CA LEU A 90 19.90 0.51 -17.53
C LEU A 90 19.97 1.73 -18.46
N LEU A 91 20.77 1.68 -19.52
CA LEU A 91 20.93 2.82 -20.45
C LEU A 91 19.66 3.13 -21.24
N THR A 92 18.89 2.10 -21.63
CA THR A 92 17.60 2.32 -22.29
C THR A 92 16.57 2.78 -21.26
N LYS A 93 16.60 2.25 -20.04
CA LYS A 93 15.65 2.61 -18.97
C LYS A 93 15.60 4.10 -18.65
N GLU A 94 16.73 4.79 -18.59
CA GLU A 94 16.74 6.25 -18.33
C GLU A 94 16.15 7.03 -19.49
N LYS A 95 16.57 6.69 -20.72
CA LYS A 95 16.04 7.32 -21.93
C LYS A 95 14.54 7.06 -22.09
N ASP A 96 14.11 5.81 -21.92
CA ASP A 96 12.71 5.41 -22.01
C ASP A 96 11.86 6.14 -20.95
N ALA A 97 12.41 6.35 -19.74
CA ALA A 97 11.75 7.13 -18.70
C ALA A 97 11.62 8.62 -19.06
N GLN A 98 12.65 9.22 -19.66
CA GLN A 98 12.63 10.61 -20.14
C GLN A 98 11.66 10.79 -21.33
N ASP A 99 11.67 9.85 -22.28
CA ASP A 99 10.76 9.85 -23.42
C ASP A 99 9.30 9.73 -22.95
N LEU A 100 9.05 8.86 -21.94
CA LEU A 100 7.73 8.75 -21.31
C LEU A 100 7.34 10.02 -20.57
N GLU A 101 8.22 10.61 -19.77
CA GLU A 101 7.98 11.88 -19.06
C GLU A 101 7.61 13.00 -20.03
N HIS A 102 8.35 13.14 -21.13
CA HIS A 102 8.09 14.13 -22.16
C HIS A 102 6.70 13.93 -22.77
N HIS A 103 6.36 12.69 -23.16
CA HIS A 103 5.06 12.35 -23.70
C HIS A 103 3.92 12.65 -22.72
N VAL A 104 4.09 12.27 -21.45
CA VAL A 104 3.10 12.49 -20.38
C VAL A 104 2.88 13.98 -20.14
N THR A 105 3.96 14.78 -20.14
CA THR A 105 3.89 16.24 -19.96
C THR A 105 3.13 16.91 -21.11
N GLN A 106 3.39 16.52 -22.36
CA GLN A 106 2.64 17.00 -23.52
C GLN A 106 1.16 16.62 -23.42
N LYS A 107 0.87 15.36 -23.08
CA LYS A 107 -0.50 14.88 -22.95
C LYS A 107 -1.27 15.62 -21.87
N LEU A 108 -0.62 15.91 -20.73
CA LEU A 108 -1.21 16.69 -19.63
C LEU A 108 -1.63 18.10 -20.07
N GLN A 109 -0.85 18.77 -20.93
CA GLN A 109 -1.18 20.09 -21.48
C GLN A 109 -2.37 20.04 -22.47
N MET A 110 -2.65 18.89 -23.06
CA MET A 110 -3.75 18.69 -23.99
C MET A 110 -5.07 18.31 -23.29
N LEU A 111 -5.02 17.85 -22.04
CA LEU A 111 -6.21 17.47 -21.30
C LEU A 111 -7.04 18.70 -20.93
N LYS A 112 -8.36 18.58 -21.07
CA LYS A 112 -9.30 19.63 -20.64
C LYS A 112 -9.29 19.76 -19.12
N GLU A 113 -9.59 20.95 -18.61
CA GLU A 113 -9.70 21.20 -17.16
C GLU A 113 -10.70 20.28 -16.44
N ALA A 114 -11.78 19.90 -17.13
CA ALA A 114 -12.78 18.99 -16.58
C ALA A 114 -12.29 17.54 -16.41
N ASP A 115 -11.19 17.14 -17.07
CA ASP A 115 -10.67 15.77 -17.03
C ASP A 115 -9.78 15.54 -15.80
N ARG A 116 -10.40 15.55 -14.62
CA ARG A 116 -9.69 15.46 -13.33
C ARG A 116 -9.01 14.12 -13.13
N LEU A 117 -9.69 13.01 -13.44
CA LEU A 117 -9.11 11.67 -13.32
C LEU A 117 -7.99 11.44 -14.32
N GLY A 118 -8.13 11.95 -15.55
CA GLY A 118 -7.06 11.87 -16.53
C GLY A 118 -5.82 12.61 -16.07
N LYS A 119 -5.98 13.86 -15.60
CA LYS A 119 -4.89 14.64 -15.02
C LYS A 119 -4.29 13.97 -13.77
N ALA A 120 -5.10 13.41 -12.89
CA ALA A 120 -4.63 12.70 -11.70
C ALA A 120 -3.78 11.48 -12.10
N CYS A 121 -4.20 10.71 -13.10
CA CYS A 121 -3.42 9.57 -13.61
C CYS A 121 -2.04 10.01 -14.12
N LEU A 122 -1.99 11.07 -14.93
CA LEU A 122 -0.73 11.58 -15.49
C LEU A 122 0.19 12.18 -14.41
N HIS A 123 -0.35 12.94 -13.46
CA HIS A 123 0.43 13.41 -12.32
C HIS A 123 0.93 12.27 -11.44
N TRP A 124 0.13 11.21 -11.24
CA TRP A 124 0.59 10.02 -10.53
C TRP A 124 1.80 9.41 -11.23
N LEU A 125 1.74 9.29 -12.56
CA LEU A 125 2.83 8.75 -13.37
C LEU A 125 4.10 9.61 -13.28
N LEU A 126 3.99 10.94 -13.39
CA LEU A 126 5.12 11.85 -13.19
C LEU A 126 5.69 11.75 -11.78
N GLY A 127 4.84 11.71 -10.75
CA GLY A 127 5.27 11.52 -9.37
C GLY A 127 6.01 10.20 -9.15
N ASN A 128 5.60 9.12 -9.83
CA ASN A 128 6.30 7.83 -9.79
C ASN A 128 7.67 7.88 -10.49
N LEU A 129 7.79 8.59 -11.62
CA LEU A 129 9.06 8.76 -12.33
C LEU A 129 10.07 9.52 -11.46
N GLU A 130 9.64 10.63 -10.85
CA GLU A 130 10.45 11.41 -9.91
C GLU A 130 10.80 10.62 -8.65
N PHE A 131 9.82 9.89 -8.09
CA PHE A 131 10.04 9.01 -6.94
C PHE A 131 11.17 7.99 -7.19
N ASP A 132 11.20 7.41 -8.39
CA ASP A 132 12.24 6.45 -8.77
C ASP A 132 13.61 7.12 -9.02
N ARG A 133 13.66 8.44 -9.28
CA ARG A 133 14.90 9.23 -9.38
C ARG A 133 15.54 9.50 -8.02
N ILE A 134 14.72 9.71 -6.97
CA ILE A 134 15.19 9.99 -5.59
C ILE A 134 16.25 8.96 -5.16
N ALA A 135 15.90 7.67 -5.21
CA ALA A 135 16.81 6.60 -4.77
C ALA A 135 18.10 6.56 -5.61
N ARG A 136 17.98 6.74 -6.94
CA ARG A 136 19.16 6.74 -7.84
C ARG A 136 20.11 7.89 -7.54
N HIS A 137 19.58 9.09 -7.27
CA HIS A 137 20.40 10.25 -6.91
C HIS A 137 21.02 10.07 -5.51
N ALA A 138 20.28 9.45 -4.58
CA ALA A 138 20.78 9.13 -3.24
C ALA A 138 21.95 8.15 -3.30
N GLU A 139 21.85 7.07 -4.09
CA GLU A 139 22.92 6.10 -4.36
C GLU A 139 24.19 6.74 -4.96
N ARG A 140 24.03 7.85 -5.71
CA ARG A 140 25.13 8.62 -6.31
C ARG A 140 25.61 9.80 -5.45
N CYS A 141 25.06 9.96 -4.25
CA CYS A 141 25.35 11.08 -3.35
C CYS A 141 25.04 12.47 -3.94
N GLU A 142 24.11 12.58 -4.90
CA GLU A 142 23.73 13.82 -5.57
C GLU A 142 22.63 14.56 -4.79
N LYS A 143 23.00 15.15 -3.64
CA LYS A 143 22.04 15.72 -2.67
C LYS A 143 21.05 16.72 -3.27
N ASP A 144 21.51 17.61 -4.15
CA ASP A 144 20.63 18.61 -4.78
C ASP A 144 19.60 17.95 -5.69
N ASN A 145 20.00 16.93 -6.45
CA ASN A 145 19.10 16.18 -7.33
C ASN A 145 18.12 15.32 -6.55
N VAL A 146 18.52 14.79 -5.38
CA VAL A 146 17.60 14.13 -4.43
C VAL A 146 16.51 15.10 -4.01
N GLU A 147 16.87 16.32 -3.59
CA GLU A 147 15.90 17.30 -3.14
C GLU A 147 14.97 17.75 -4.27
N ILE A 148 15.52 18.04 -5.45
CA ILE A 148 14.74 18.42 -6.64
C ILE A 148 13.71 17.33 -6.98
N SER A 149 14.16 16.08 -7.10
CA SER A 149 13.26 14.96 -7.44
C SER A 149 12.23 14.71 -6.34
N LYS A 150 12.63 14.84 -5.08
CA LYS A 150 11.72 14.72 -3.94
C LYS A 150 10.62 15.78 -3.98
N GLN A 151 10.97 17.04 -4.18
CA GLN A 151 9.99 18.14 -4.27
C GLN A 151 9.07 17.99 -5.48
N ALA A 152 9.61 17.59 -6.64
CA ALA A 152 8.81 17.32 -7.83
C ALA A 152 7.81 16.17 -7.61
N ALA A 153 8.27 15.05 -7.01
CA ALA A 153 7.39 13.93 -6.67
C ALA A 153 6.29 14.33 -5.69
N LEU A 154 6.62 15.07 -4.63
CA LEU A 154 5.66 15.56 -3.63
C LEU A 154 4.61 16.48 -4.26
N LEU A 155 5.02 17.41 -5.13
CA LEU A 155 4.12 18.30 -5.85
C LEU A 155 3.13 17.50 -6.70
N HIS A 156 3.61 16.50 -7.42
CA HIS A 156 2.75 15.65 -8.25
C HIS A 156 1.78 14.82 -7.41
N TYR A 157 2.22 14.18 -6.34
CA TYR A 157 1.30 13.43 -5.46
C TYR A 157 0.30 14.32 -4.73
N GLN A 158 0.67 15.55 -4.35
CA GLN A 158 -0.28 16.52 -3.82
C GLN A 158 -1.32 16.90 -4.87
N THR A 159 -0.89 17.16 -6.11
CA THR A 159 -1.79 17.48 -7.22
C THR A 159 -2.77 16.32 -7.49
N VAL A 160 -2.29 15.07 -7.40
CA VAL A 160 -3.16 13.88 -7.45
C VAL A 160 -4.24 13.95 -6.39
N LEU A 161 -3.87 14.15 -5.12
CA LEU A 161 -4.83 14.21 -4.02
C LEU A 161 -5.88 15.30 -4.24
N ASP A 162 -5.47 16.49 -4.67
CA ASP A 162 -6.37 17.61 -4.92
C ASP A 162 -7.36 17.28 -6.06
N LEU A 163 -6.87 16.66 -7.14
CA LEU A 163 -7.72 16.25 -8.28
C LEU A 163 -8.68 15.11 -7.92
N LEU A 164 -8.25 14.14 -7.12
CA LEU A 164 -9.11 13.06 -6.63
C LEU A 164 -10.19 13.58 -5.68
N ALA A 165 -9.84 14.52 -4.79
CA ALA A 165 -10.82 15.17 -3.91
C ALA A 165 -11.88 15.92 -4.72
N GLN A 166 -11.46 16.76 -5.68
CA GLN A 166 -12.37 17.47 -6.57
C GLN A 166 -13.24 16.55 -7.43
N HIS A 167 -12.69 15.40 -7.86
CA HIS A 167 -13.47 14.37 -8.56
C HIS A 167 -14.56 13.80 -7.65
N ASN A 168 -14.20 13.36 -6.45
CA ASN A 168 -15.15 12.80 -5.48
C ASN A 168 -16.26 13.79 -5.10
N ASP A 169 -15.95 15.09 -5.00
CA ASP A 169 -16.95 16.14 -4.75
C ASP A 169 -17.93 16.32 -5.91
N CYS A 170 -17.48 16.13 -7.15
CA CYS A 170 -18.31 16.31 -8.34
C CYS A 170 -19.07 15.04 -8.77
N TYR A 171 -18.53 13.86 -8.45
CA TYR A 171 -19.04 12.57 -8.90
C TYR A 171 -19.20 11.61 -7.71
N PRO A 172 -20.19 11.84 -6.83
CA PRO A 172 -20.38 11.06 -5.60
C PRO A 172 -20.79 9.60 -5.86
N GLU A 173 -21.23 9.27 -7.07
CA GLU A 173 -21.56 7.89 -7.47
C GLU A 173 -20.34 7.11 -8.00
N GLU A 174 -19.26 7.82 -8.36
CA GLU A 174 -18.01 7.27 -8.91
C GLU A 174 -16.82 7.61 -8.00
N VAL A 175 -17.05 7.52 -6.68
CA VAL A 175 -16.06 7.90 -5.68
C VAL A 175 -14.82 7.01 -5.76
N ILE A 176 -13.68 7.67 -5.83
CA ILE A 176 -12.37 7.07 -5.73
C ILE A 176 -12.14 6.59 -4.30
N SER A 177 -11.84 5.30 -4.16
CA SER A 177 -11.72 4.67 -2.86
C SER A 177 -10.56 5.23 -2.01
N GLU A 178 -10.75 5.15 -0.69
CA GLU A 178 -9.75 5.52 0.32
C GLU A 178 -8.41 4.80 0.14
N GLN A 179 -8.39 3.64 -0.52
CA GLN A 179 -7.14 2.94 -0.85
C GLN A 179 -6.27 3.72 -1.82
N HIS A 180 -6.86 4.42 -2.79
CA HIS A 180 -6.10 5.25 -3.73
C HIS A 180 -5.57 6.50 -3.03
N ILE A 181 -6.40 7.15 -2.20
CA ILE A 181 -6.01 8.31 -1.40
C ILE A 181 -4.85 7.95 -0.46
N TYR A 182 -4.98 6.84 0.29
CA TYR A 182 -3.91 6.33 1.14
C TYR A 182 -2.61 6.07 0.38
N ARG A 183 -2.68 5.47 -0.82
CA ARG A 183 -1.49 5.17 -1.62
C ARG A 183 -0.73 6.44 -2.03
N ALA A 184 -1.42 7.53 -2.35
CA ALA A 184 -0.77 8.81 -2.64
C ALA A 184 -0.07 9.37 -1.39
N HIS A 185 -0.73 9.40 -0.23
CA HIS A 185 -0.09 9.80 1.04
C HIS A 185 1.11 8.92 1.41
N TYR A 186 0.99 7.60 1.22
CA TYR A 186 2.09 6.67 1.45
C TYR A 186 3.28 6.97 0.55
N ASN A 187 3.04 7.22 -0.75
CA ASN A 187 4.10 7.57 -1.68
C ASN A 187 4.81 8.87 -1.28
N MET A 188 4.08 9.87 -0.79
CA MET A 188 4.68 11.11 -0.28
C MET A 188 5.59 10.86 0.92
N VAL A 189 5.16 10.06 1.90
CA VAL A 189 6.02 9.67 3.03
C VAL A 189 7.23 8.88 2.54
N ALA A 190 7.05 7.99 1.57
CA ALA A 190 8.13 7.21 0.99
C ALA A 190 9.14 8.09 0.22
N CYS A 191 8.75 9.24 -0.34
CA CYS A 191 9.70 10.21 -0.91
C CYS A 191 10.70 10.71 0.15
N TYR A 192 10.22 10.98 1.38
CA TYR A 192 11.10 11.38 2.49
C TYR A 192 12.03 10.26 2.91
N LEU A 193 11.51 9.03 3.05
CA LEU A 193 12.33 7.88 3.45
C LEU A 193 13.40 7.52 2.42
N ASN A 194 13.06 7.54 1.13
CA ASN A 194 14.00 7.23 0.06
C ASN A 194 15.06 8.31 -0.18
N ALA A 195 14.84 9.52 0.34
CA ALA A 195 15.84 10.58 0.28
C ALA A 195 16.96 10.41 1.32
N ILE A 196 16.82 9.45 2.25
CA ILE A 196 17.82 9.14 3.27
C ILE A 196 18.80 8.11 2.70
N PRO A 197 20.12 8.40 2.68
CA PRO A 197 21.16 7.42 2.34
C PRO A 197 21.10 6.17 3.23
N GLU A 198 21.38 4.98 2.68
CA GLU A 198 21.28 3.69 3.40
C GLU A 198 22.11 3.65 4.70
N ASP A 199 23.25 4.34 4.75
CA ASP A 199 24.14 4.44 5.91
C ASP A 199 23.62 5.38 7.00
N ALA A 200 22.70 6.30 6.67
CA ALA A 200 22.10 7.26 7.59
C ALA A 200 20.74 6.80 8.18
N TYR A 201 20.23 5.62 7.78
CA TYR A 201 18.95 5.09 8.27
C TYR A 201 18.88 4.94 9.80
N SER A 202 20.03 4.77 10.46
CA SER A 202 20.13 4.60 11.92
C SER A 202 19.68 5.82 12.73
N SER A 203 19.67 7.02 12.13
CA SER A 203 19.12 8.24 12.71
C SER A 203 18.00 8.74 11.80
N HIS A 204 16.78 8.28 12.05
CA HIS A 204 15.63 8.67 11.26
C HIS A 204 15.55 10.20 11.18
N ASP A 205 15.66 10.72 9.96
CA ASP A 205 15.83 12.14 9.73
C ASP A 205 14.67 12.95 10.33
N ALA A 206 15.02 14.01 11.06
CA ALA A 206 14.05 14.84 11.78
C ALA A 206 13.02 15.49 10.83
N ALA A 207 13.39 15.78 9.58
CA ALA A 207 12.46 16.34 8.60
C ALA A 207 11.44 15.29 8.14
N SER A 208 11.84 14.03 7.98
CA SER A 208 10.94 12.92 7.66
C SER A 208 9.91 12.69 8.77
N LEU A 209 10.34 12.63 10.03
CA LEU A 209 9.42 12.49 11.17
C LEU A 209 8.52 13.73 11.34
N LYS A 210 9.05 14.93 11.10
CA LYS A 210 8.26 16.17 11.08
C LYS A 210 7.15 16.11 10.03
N TYR A 211 7.46 15.65 8.81
CA TYR A 211 6.46 15.50 7.76
C TYR A 211 5.38 14.48 8.14
N VAL A 212 5.75 13.31 8.68
CA VAL A 212 4.77 12.30 9.11
C VAL A 212 3.82 12.88 10.19
N ARG A 213 4.34 13.67 11.14
CA ARG A 213 3.50 14.35 12.16
C ARG A 213 2.53 15.36 11.53
N GLN A 214 2.98 16.13 10.55
CA GLN A 214 2.20 17.23 9.97
C GLN A 214 1.22 16.78 8.87
N SER A 215 1.53 15.70 8.16
CA SER A 215 0.74 15.23 7.01
C SER A 215 -0.54 14.48 7.38
N GLY A 216 -0.78 14.20 8.67
CA GLY A 216 -1.93 13.38 9.09
C GLY A 216 -1.84 11.92 8.64
N TYR A 217 -0.64 11.43 8.26
CA TYR A 217 -0.46 10.09 7.69
C TYR A 217 -1.10 8.96 8.51
N LEU A 218 -0.95 8.96 9.84
CA LEU A 218 -1.57 7.96 10.71
C LEU A 218 -3.11 7.99 10.65
N GLN A 219 -3.70 9.16 10.50
CA GLN A 219 -5.15 9.28 10.31
C GLN A 219 -5.58 8.67 8.97
N HIS A 220 -4.83 8.89 7.89
CA HIS A 220 -5.10 8.25 6.60
C HIS A 220 -4.97 6.72 6.65
N CYS A 221 -4.01 6.18 7.40
CA CYS A 221 -3.93 4.74 7.68
C CYS A 221 -5.23 4.23 8.33
N ARG A 222 -5.75 4.92 9.34
CA ARG A 222 -7.00 4.53 10.02
C ARG A 222 -8.20 4.56 9.08
N VAL A 223 -8.33 5.62 8.27
CA VAL A 223 -9.42 5.75 7.31
C VAL A 223 -9.40 4.59 6.31
N ALA A 224 -8.22 4.28 5.74
CA ALA A 224 -8.08 3.18 4.80
C ALA A 224 -8.37 1.80 5.43
N ILE A 225 -7.97 1.57 6.69
CA ILE A 225 -8.29 0.33 7.41
C ILE A 225 -9.78 0.25 7.75
N ARG A 226 -10.45 1.36 8.10
CA ARG A 226 -11.91 1.36 8.31
C ARG A 226 -12.66 0.99 7.03
N ALA A 227 -12.20 1.50 5.88
CA ALA A 227 -12.77 1.17 4.58
C ALA A 227 -12.52 -0.30 4.20
N GLU A 228 -11.32 -0.82 4.46
CA GLU A 228 -10.97 -2.22 4.21
C GLU A 228 -10.27 -2.85 5.43
N PRO A 229 -11.03 -3.46 6.36
CA PRO A 229 -10.51 -3.91 7.66
C PRO A 229 -9.40 -4.95 7.59
N PHE A 230 -9.25 -5.68 6.48
CA PHE A 230 -8.25 -6.72 6.30
C PHE A 230 -6.86 -6.21 5.86
N GLN A 231 -6.66 -4.89 5.76
CA GLN A 231 -5.43 -4.26 5.27
C GLN A 231 -4.27 -4.31 6.31
N TRP A 232 -3.76 -5.52 6.59
CA TRP A 232 -2.69 -5.73 7.58
C TRP A 232 -1.41 -4.96 7.24
N SER A 233 -1.10 -4.76 5.96
CA SER A 233 0.08 -3.99 5.54
C SER A 233 -0.04 -2.52 5.92
N ILE A 234 -1.25 -1.95 5.83
CA ILE A 234 -1.52 -0.56 6.25
C ILE A 234 -1.44 -0.46 7.77
N ALA A 235 -2.06 -1.40 8.50
CA ALA A 235 -1.98 -1.43 9.96
C ALA A 235 -0.53 -1.55 10.46
N ARG A 236 0.26 -2.41 9.82
CA ARG A 236 1.69 -2.58 10.11
C ARG A 236 2.50 -1.31 9.79
N ASN A 237 2.23 -0.64 8.67
CA ASN A 237 2.85 0.65 8.37
C ASN A 237 2.45 1.74 9.38
N GLY A 238 1.18 1.79 9.81
CA GLY A 238 0.74 2.66 10.90
C GLY A 238 1.57 2.42 12.15
N LEU A 239 1.66 1.16 12.60
CA LEU A 239 2.47 0.75 13.76
C LEU A 239 3.94 1.16 13.63
N ARG A 240 4.54 0.97 12.44
CA ARG A 240 5.91 1.42 12.14
C ARG A 240 6.05 2.89 12.48
N PHE A 241 5.26 3.75 11.85
CA PHE A 241 5.39 5.20 12.05
C PHE A 241 5.00 5.65 13.46
N SER A 242 4.05 4.99 14.12
CA SER A 242 3.76 5.26 15.53
C SER A 242 4.97 4.98 16.43
N SER A 243 5.70 3.88 16.16
CA SER A 243 6.96 3.57 16.87
C SER A 243 8.01 4.65 16.63
N LEU A 244 8.18 5.10 15.38
CA LEU A 244 9.15 6.13 15.01
C LEU A 244 8.84 7.51 15.59
N LEU A 245 7.55 7.80 15.76
CA LEU A 245 7.09 9.04 16.37
C LEU A 245 7.12 9.00 17.90
N GLU A 246 7.41 7.84 18.48
CA GLU A 246 7.38 7.57 19.91
C GLU A 246 5.99 7.82 20.53
N ASP A 247 4.94 7.48 19.78
CA ASP A 247 3.55 7.68 20.19
C ASP A 247 2.95 6.38 20.74
N GLU A 248 2.88 6.29 22.07
CA GLU A 248 2.41 5.10 22.77
C GLU A 248 0.97 4.71 22.41
N GLU A 249 0.08 5.69 22.33
CA GLU A 249 -1.36 5.43 22.11
C GLU A 249 -1.59 4.97 20.67
N GLU A 250 -0.90 5.58 19.71
CA GLU A 250 -0.94 5.15 18.32
C GLU A 250 -0.32 3.75 18.13
N VAL A 251 0.77 3.43 18.85
CA VAL A 251 1.35 2.07 18.83
C VAL A 251 0.32 1.04 19.32
N LYS A 252 -0.35 1.29 20.44
CA LYS A 252 -1.41 0.40 20.95
C LYS A 252 -2.54 0.28 19.93
N CYS A 253 -2.98 1.40 19.35
CA CYS A 253 -4.05 1.44 18.36
C CYS A 253 -3.75 0.55 17.15
N PHE A 254 -2.63 0.80 16.47
CA PHE A 254 -2.27 0.05 15.26
C PHE A 254 -1.89 -1.41 15.55
N PHE A 255 -1.29 -1.70 16.71
CA PHE A 255 -1.04 -3.08 17.10
C PHE A 255 -2.35 -3.85 17.33
N ASN A 256 -3.34 -3.23 17.98
CA ASN A 256 -4.66 -3.82 18.17
C ASN A 256 -5.39 -4.06 16.83
N LEU A 257 -5.31 -3.09 15.90
CA LEU A 257 -5.84 -3.29 14.55
C LEU A 257 -5.17 -4.48 13.87
N LEU A 258 -3.84 -4.58 13.95
CA LEU A 258 -3.07 -5.65 13.32
C LEU A 258 -3.41 -7.04 13.91
N THR A 259 -3.54 -7.16 15.23
CA THR A 259 -3.91 -8.43 15.87
C THR A 259 -5.38 -8.80 15.67
N THR A 260 -6.26 -7.82 15.50
CA THR A 260 -7.66 -8.03 15.11
C THR A 260 -7.76 -8.61 13.70
N ILE A 261 -6.94 -8.11 12.77
CA ILE A 261 -6.87 -8.63 11.39
C ILE A 261 -6.43 -10.09 11.39
N HIS A 262 -5.36 -10.39 12.14
CA HIS A 262 -4.89 -11.76 12.25
C HIS A 262 -4.16 -12.02 13.58
N PRO A 263 -4.63 -12.97 14.42
CA PRO A 263 -4.08 -13.18 15.76
C PRO A 263 -2.59 -13.53 15.83
N LYS A 264 -2.01 -14.12 14.78
CA LYS A 264 -0.56 -14.44 14.77
C LYS A 264 0.34 -13.20 14.92
N PHE A 265 -0.13 -12.00 14.59
CA PHE A 265 0.65 -10.77 14.76
C PHE A 265 0.97 -10.44 16.22
N VAL A 266 0.31 -11.10 17.19
CA VAL A 266 0.67 -10.99 18.61
C VAL A 266 2.06 -11.58 18.91
N ASP A 267 2.56 -12.45 18.05
CA ASP A 267 3.95 -12.91 18.05
C ASP A 267 4.77 -11.94 17.20
N LEU A 268 5.66 -11.17 17.83
CA LEU A 268 6.48 -10.18 17.12
C LEU A 268 7.48 -10.82 16.15
N SER A 269 7.77 -12.12 16.31
CA SER A 269 8.62 -12.90 15.41
C SER A 269 7.84 -13.51 14.23
N TYR A 270 6.54 -13.26 14.12
CA TYR A 270 5.74 -13.72 12.99
C TYR A 270 6.09 -12.96 11.71
N GLU A 271 6.33 -13.71 10.63
CA GLU A 271 6.64 -13.18 9.31
C GLU A 271 5.44 -13.33 8.35
N PRO A 272 4.78 -12.23 7.96
CA PRO A 272 3.82 -12.27 6.86
C PRO A 272 4.53 -12.43 5.51
N TYR A 273 3.79 -12.79 4.47
CA TYR A 273 4.39 -13.12 3.19
C TYR A 273 5.17 -11.92 2.60
N ASN A 274 6.42 -12.14 2.18
CA ASN A 274 7.35 -11.13 1.66
C ASN A 274 7.62 -9.96 2.61
N GLN A 275 7.59 -10.18 3.92
CA GLN A 275 7.79 -9.14 4.92
C GLN A 275 8.52 -9.71 6.14
N LEU A 276 9.51 -8.98 6.64
CA LEU A 276 10.26 -9.37 7.84
C LEU A 276 9.39 -9.32 9.10
N ALA A 277 9.80 -10.03 10.14
CA ALA A 277 9.15 -9.95 11.45
C ALA A 277 9.24 -8.54 12.06
N ILE A 278 8.28 -8.17 12.92
CA ILE A 278 8.32 -6.89 13.66
C ILE A 278 9.56 -6.83 14.56
N SER A 279 9.93 -7.96 15.18
CA SER A 279 11.08 -8.05 16.09
C SER A 279 12.44 -7.80 15.46
N VAL A 280 12.55 -7.87 14.13
CA VAL A 280 13.82 -7.76 13.39
C VAL A 280 14.07 -6.33 12.89
N MET A 281 13.03 -5.52 12.73
CA MET A 281 13.15 -4.22 12.08
C MET A 281 13.41 -3.11 13.10
N GLU A 282 14.46 -2.32 12.87
CA GLU A 282 14.90 -1.24 13.78
C GLU A 282 13.79 -0.21 14.04
N ASP A 283 12.94 0.04 13.04
CA ASP A 283 11.86 1.02 13.11
C ASP A 283 10.81 0.70 14.22
N TYR A 284 10.78 -0.54 14.71
CA TYR A 284 9.84 -0.98 15.75
C TYR A 284 10.48 -1.03 17.14
N LYS A 285 11.79 -0.77 17.24
CA LYS A 285 12.56 -0.95 18.47
C LYS A 285 12.02 -0.14 19.64
N TRP A 286 11.62 1.11 19.39
CA TRP A 286 11.00 1.95 20.42
C TRP A 286 9.69 1.34 20.92
N ALA A 287 8.78 0.96 20.00
CA ALA A 287 7.52 0.31 20.37
C ALA A 287 7.74 -0.99 21.15
N ILE A 288 8.69 -1.83 20.73
CA ILE A 288 9.01 -3.10 21.42
C ILE A 288 9.51 -2.84 22.84
N LYS A 289 10.42 -1.88 23.01
CA LYS A 289 11.03 -1.56 24.29
C LYS A 289 10.04 -0.94 25.28
N ASN A 290 9.17 -0.04 24.80
CA ASN A 290 8.38 0.81 25.67
C ASN A 290 6.90 0.39 25.78
N VAL A 291 6.32 -0.22 24.75
CA VAL A 291 4.87 -0.46 24.68
C VAL A 291 4.54 -1.95 24.54
N LEU A 292 5.11 -2.63 23.53
CA LEU A 292 4.86 -4.04 23.20
C LEU A 292 5.67 -4.98 24.09
N THR A 293 5.67 -4.71 25.39
CA THR A 293 6.38 -5.47 26.40
C THR A 293 5.81 -6.89 26.55
N PRO A 294 6.55 -7.86 27.13
CA PRO A 294 6.03 -9.20 27.39
C PRO A 294 4.72 -9.22 28.18
N ALA A 295 4.53 -8.28 29.11
CA ALA A 295 3.30 -8.12 29.88
C ALA A 295 2.12 -7.70 28.98
N TYR A 296 2.32 -6.68 28.15
CA TYR A 296 1.32 -6.21 27.19
C TYR A 296 0.92 -7.31 26.21
N LEU A 297 1.90 -7.99 25.60
CA LEU A 297 1.64 -9.09 24.66
C LEU A 297 0.90 -10.26 25.32
N THR A 298 1.19 -10.56 26.58
CA THR A 298 0.48 -11.60 27.34
C THR A 298 -0.98 -11.21 27.59
N GLN A 299 -1.24 -9.94 27.92
CA GLN A 299 -2.59 -9.41 28.05
C GLN A 299 -3.35 -9.51 26.71
N GLN A 300 -2.73 -9.07 25.61
CA GLN A 300 -3.32 -9.16 24.27
C GLN A 300 -3.67 -10.60 23.87
N LYS A 301 -2.77 -11.56 24.14
CA LYS A 301 -3.05 -12.99 23.91
C LYS A 301 -4.27 -13.48 24.71
N LYS A 302 -4.48 -12.99 25.93
CA LYS A 302 -5.67 -13.33 26.74
C LYS A 302 -6.93 -12.73 26.13
N THR A 303 -6.91 -11.45 25.75
CA THR A 303 -8.03 -10.76 25.10
C THR A 303 -8.48 -11.49 23.83
N LEU A 304 -7.53 -11.82 22.94
CA LEU A 304 -7.83 -12.54 21.69
C LEU A 304 -8.43 -13.94 21.95
N LYS A 305 -8.00 -14.63 23.00
CA LYS A 305 -8.57 -15.95 23.38
C LYS A 305 -10.01 -15.84 23.88
N VAL A 306 -10.34 -14.78 24.62
CA VAL A 306 -11.71 -14.53 25.09
C VAL A 306 -12.61 -14.22 23.89
N GLN A 307 -12.21 -13.29 23.04
CA GLN A 307 -12.95 -12.93 21.82
C GLN A 307 -13.18 -14.13 20.89
N ALA A 308 -12.18 -15.01 20.73
CA ALA A 308 -12.32 -16.20 19.91
C ALA A 308 -13.32 -17.22 20.47
N ARG A 309 -13.51 -17.27 21.80
CA ARG A 309 -14.52 -18.13 22.44
C ARG A 309 -15.91 -17.54 22.27
N ASP A 310 -16.05 -16.24 22.45
CA ASP A 310 -17.34 -15.54 22.35
C ASP A 310 -17.89 -15.63 20.91
N ASN A 311 -17.02 -15.49 19.90
CA ASN A 311 -17.39 -15.64 18.49
C ASN A 311 -17.70 -17.09 18.06
N GLN A 312 -17.40 -18.10 18.88
CA GLN A 312 -17.79 -19.49 18.64
C GLN A 312 -19.10 -19.86 19.34
N ALA A 313 -19.54 -19.04 20.29
CA ALA A 313 -20.77 -19.23 21.06
C ALA A 313 -21.97 -18.44 20.49
N ALA A 314 -21.72 -17.51 19.58
CA ALA A 314 -22.71 -16.74 18.82
C ALA A 314 -22.91 -17.33 17.41
#